data_AF-A0A1I8H3K2-F1
#
_entry.id   AF-A0A1I8H3K2-F1
#
_cell.length_a   1.000
_cell.length_b   1.000
_cell.length_c   1.000
_cell.angle_alpha   90.00
_cell.angle_beta   90.00
_cell.angle_gamma   90.00
#
_symmetry.space_group_name_H-M   'P 1'
#
loop_
_entity.id
_entity.type
_entity.pdbx_description
1 polymer ?
#
loop_
_entity_poly.entity_id
_entity_poly.type
_entity_poly.pdbx_seq_one_letter_code
_entity_poly.pdbx_strand_id
1 'polypeptide(L)'
;AQESRYLMAVVTEGRCDVDYICMHFIARHHNIIRFRMSKPVKHDPSTADAASYMSNRFREVCHWSSFTMDQVEWTYEYFVLNPPVPVNCPLQGRYKFNMIGQSAEKYYTKIPGGVTIRPRVQVRCDSLNESDLYACTGENKQLRLDVDRCMKLDHNGRPLSEYDVADNILTCVGYWMEDAKSYLITYDPDDPVVGNFRCWIYRRTGLRTYRLSRSMAS
;
A
#
# COMPACT_ATOMS: atom_id res chain seq x y z
N ALA A 1 -8.70 -11.93 -23.46
CA ALA A 1 -9.44 -10.91 -22.67
C ALA A 1 -10.57 -11.49 -21.79
N GLN A 2 -11.19 -12.63 -22.13
CA GLN A 2 -12.08 -13.38 -21.24
C GLN A 2 -11.36 -14.30 -20.23
N GLU A 3 -10.07 -14.59 -20.47
CA GLU A 3 -9.28 -15.58 -19.70
C GLU A 3 -8.94 -15.18 -18.26
N SER A 4 -9.24 -13.94 -17.84
CA SER A 4 -9.00 -13.45 -16.47
C SER A 4 -10.27 -13.25 -15.65
N ARG A 5 -11.41 -13.77 -16.13
CA ARG A 5 -12.72 -13.71 -15.46
C ARG A 5 -13.12 -15.09 -14.96
N TYR A 6 -13.51 -15.16 -13.70
CA TYR A 6 -13.89 -16.40 -13.04
C TYR A 6 -15.26 -16.22 -12.41
N LEU A 7 -16.18 -17.13 -12.74
CA LEU A 7 -17.46 -17.22 -12.07
C LEU A 7 -17.26 -17.95 -10.74
N MET A 8 -17.74 -17.34 -9.66
CA MET A 8 -17.65 -17.90 -8.31
C MET A 8 -19.03 -17.97 -7.69
N ALA A 9 -19.28 -19.04 -6.94
CA ALA A 9 -20.43 -19.16 -6.07
C ALA A 9 -20.07 -18.58 -4.70
N VAL A 10 -20.83 -17.61 -4.24
CA VAL A 10 -20.74 -17.01 -2.92
C VAL A 10 -21.85 -17.61 -2.07
N VAL A 11 -21.44 -18.21 -0.96
CA VAL A 11 -22.36 -18.71 0.07
C VAL A 11 -22.24 -17.77 1.25
N THR A 12 -23.35 -17.12 1.61
CA THR A 12 -23.35 -16.17 2.73
C THR A 12 -23.49 -16.96 4.03
N GLU A 13 -22.59 -16.75 4.99
CA GLU A 13 -22.64 -17.45 6.27
C GLU A 13 -23.98 -17.16 6.98
N GLY A 14 -24.71 -18.23 7.36
CA GLY A 14 -26.03 -18.13 7.98
C GLY A 14 -27.22 -18.03 7.01
N ARG A 15 -27.00 -18.03 5.68
CA ARG A 15 -28.06 -18.17 4.67
C ARG A 15 -27.78 -19.37 3.75
N CYS A 16 -28.83 -20.08 3.36
CA CYS A 16 -28.74 -21.16 2.37
C CYS A 16 -28.79 -20.65 0.91
N ASP A 17 -28.75 -19.33 0.71
CA ASP A 17 -28.80 -18.72 -0.61
C ASP A 17 -27.41 -18.78 -1.27
N VAL A 18 -27.37 -19.28 -2.50
CA VAL A 18 -26.18 -19.28 -3.35
C VAL A 18 -26.30 -18.15 -4.36
N ASP A 19 -25.35 -17.22 -4.32
CA ASP A 19 -25.25 -16.14 -5.29
C ASP A 19 -24.03 -16.38 -6.20
N TYR A 20 -24.14 -15.97 -7.46
CA TYR A 20 -23.02 -16.01 -8.39
C TYR A 20 -22.44 -14.62 -8.59
N ILE A 21 -21.12 -14.50 -8.41
CA ILE A 21 -20.35 -13.30 -8.74
C ILE A 21 -19.32 -13.63 -9.79
N CYS A 22 -18.93 -12.63 -10.57
CA CYS A 22 -17.76 -12.72 -11.44
C CYS A 22 -16.61 -11.97 -10.80
N MET A 23 -15.50 -12.66 -10.57
CA MET A 23 -14.23 -12.05 -10.20
C MET A 23 -13.40 -11.84 -11.45
N HIS A 24 -12.97 -10.61 -11.69
CA HIS A 24 -12.06 -10.27 -12.78
C HIS A 24 -10.72 -9.85 -12.20
N PHE A 25 -9.68 -10.64 -12.46
CA PHE A 25 -8.32 -10.35 -12.00
C PHE A 25 -7.54 -9.59 -13.06
N ILE A 26 -6.73 -8.64 -12.61
CA ILE A 26 -5.63 -8.09 -13.40
C ILE A 26 -4.40 -8.97 -13.16
N ALA A 27 -3.57 -9.13 -14.19
CA ALA A 27 -2.27 -9.76 -14.06
C ALA A 27 -1.50 -9.20 -12.86
N ARG A 28 -0.92 -10.10 -12.07
CA ARG A 28 -0.13 -9.76 -10.89
C ARG A 28 0.97 -8.76 -11.26
N HIS A 29 1.08 -7.69 -10.49
CA HIS A 29 2.17 -6.73 -10.59
C HIS A 29 2.82 -6.58 -9.22
N HIS A 30 4.13 -6.83 -9.12
CA HIS A 30 4.85 -6.92 -7.85
C HIS A 30 4.22 -7.98 -6.90
N ASN A 31 3.86 -7.58 -5.68
CA ASN A 31 3.19 -8.43 -4.67
C ASN A 31 1.67 -8.23 -4.65
N ILE A 32 1.11 -7.59 -5.68
CA ILE A 32 -0.26 -7.11 -5.68
C ILE A 32 -1.03 -7.80 -6.80
N ILE A 33 -2.18 -8.37 -6.43
CA ILE A 33 -3.18 -8.86 -7.38
C ILE A 33 -4.38 -7.94 -7.23
N ARG A 34 -4.72 -7.24 -8.31
CA ARG A 34 -5.89 -6.36 -8.35
C ARG A 34 -7.07 -7.13 -8.92
N PHE A 35 -8.25 -6.94 -8.36
CA PHE A 35 -9.46 -7.60 -8.81
C PHE A 35 -10.68 -6.70 -8.66
N ARG A 36 -11.75 -7.05 -9.36
CA ARG A 36 -13.06 -6.44 -9.21
C ARG A 36 -14.12 -7.51 -9.20
N MET A 37 -15.21 -7.24 -8.50
CA MET A 37 -16.35 -8.13 -8.39
C MET A 37 -17.54 -7.57 -9.16
N SER A 38 -18.32 -8.43 -9.79
CA SER A 38 -19.60 -8.03 -10.39
C SER A 38 -20.68 -7.90 -9.32
N LYS A 39 -21.83 -7.34 -9.71
CA LYS A 39 -23.08 -7.50 -8.96
C LYS A 39 -23.38 -9.00 -8.77
N PRO A 40 -23.82 -9.41 -7.57
CA PRO A 40 -24.26 -10.79 -7.33
C PRO A 40 -25.56 -11.07 -8.07
N VAL A 41 -25.64 -12.24 -8.69
CA VAL A 41 -26.85 -12.75 -9.36
C VAL A 41 -27.27 -14.03 -8.67
N LYS A 42 -28.52 -14.07 -8.21
CA LYS A 42 -29.06 -15.20 -7.46
C LYS A 42 -29.07 -16.49 -8.28
N HIS A 43 -28.83 -17.61 -7.61
CA HIS A 43 -29.11 -18.92 -8.17
C HIS A 43 -30.61 -19.05 -8.48
N ASP A 44 -30.92 -19.37 -9.74
CA ASP A 44 -32.26 -19.79 -10.17
C ASP A 44 -32.30 -21.32 -10.22
N PRO A 45 -33.07 -21.98 -9.34
CA PRO A 45 -33.19 -23.43 -9.29
C PRO A 45 -34.05 -23.99 -10.44
N SER A 46 -34.92 -23.19 -11.06
CA SER A 46 -35.84 -23.67 -12.10
C SER A 46 -35.15 -24.02 -13.42
N THR A 47 -33.98 -23.44 -13.66
CA THR A 47 -33.18 -23.61 -14.88
C THR A 47 -31.85 -24.31 -14.62
N ALA A 48 -31.59 -24.74 -13.39
CA ALA A 48 -30.31 -25.29 -12.93
C ALA A 48 -29.89 -26.58 -13.66
N ASP A 49 -30.86 -27.42 -14.02
CA ASP A 49 -30.61 -28.72 -14.68
C ASP A 49 -30.25 -28.59 -16.17
N ALA A 50 -30.36 -27.38 -16.74
CA ALA A 50 -30.01 -27.16 -18.14
C ALA A 50 -28.49 -27.26 -18.35
N ALA A 51 -28.06 -28.05 -19.33
CA ALA A 51 -26.64 -28.22 -19.67
C ALA A 51 -25.90 -26.89 -19.96
N SER A 52 -26.63 -25.86 -20.39
CA SER A 52 -26.10 -24.52 -20.69
C SER A 52 -26.18 -23.54 -19.52
N TYR A 53 -26.72 -23.92 -18.36
CA TYR A 53 -26.99 -23.02 -17.24
C TYR A 53 -25.74 -22.23 -16.82
N MET A 54 -24.64 -22.94 -16.56
CA MET A 54 -23.39 -22.31 -16.11
C MET A 54 -22.76 -21.40 -17.17
N SER A 55 -22.86 -21.74 -18.46
CA SER A 55 -22.39 -20.88 -19.56
C SER A 55 -23.22 -19.59 -19.66
N ASN A 56 -24.54 -19.69 -19.51
CA ASN A 56 -25.44 -18.54 -19.55
C ASN A 56 -25.20 -17.63 -18.34
N ARG A 57 -25.06 -18.22 -17.14
CA ARG A 57 -24.70 -17.47 -15.93
C ARG A 57 -23.34 -16.81 -16.04
N PHE A 58 -22.33 -17.49 -16.58
CA PHE A 58 -21.04 -16.85 -16.85
C PHE A 58 -21.20 -15.63 -17.76
N ARG A 59 -21.97 -15.74 -18.86
CA ARG A 59 -22.17 -14.63 -19.80
C ARG A 59 -22.91 -13.44 -19.18
N GLU A 60 -23.90 -13.69 -18.34
CA GLU A 60 -24.68 -12.66 -17.64
C GLU A 60 -23.87 -11.98 -16.53
N VAL A 61 -23.28 -12.78 -15.64
CA VAL A 61 -22.57 -12.29 -14.45
C VAL A 61 -21.22 -11.66 -14.83
N CYS A 62 -20.47 -12.27 -15.75
CA CYS A 62 -19.18 -11.74 -16.22
C CYS A 62 -19.29 -10.73 -17.36
N HIS A 63 -20.51 -10.24 -17.64
CA HIS A 63 -20.71 -9.15 -18.59
C HIS A 63 -20.08 -7.85 -18.06
N TRP A 64 -19.59 -6.99 -18.96
CA TRP A 64 -18.92 -5.75 -18.57
C TRP A 64 -19.85 -4.79 -17.80
N SER A 65 -21.16 -4.81 -18.08
CA SER A 65 -22.16 -3.98 -17.39
C SER A 65 -22.42 -4.44 -15.95
N SER A 66 -22.06 -5.68 -15.63
CA SER A 66 -22.29 -6.24 -14.30
C SER A 66 -21.24 -5.75 -13.29
N PHE A 67 -20.14 -5.14 -13.75
CA PHE A 67 -19.11 -4.54 -12.89
C PHE A 67 -19.39 -3.07 -12.52
N THR A 68 -20.46 -2.47 -13.02
CA THR A 68 -20.84 -1.10 -12.68
C THR A 68 -21.84 -1.14 -11.52
N MET A 69 -21.35 -1.31 -10.29
CA MET A 69 -22.16 -0.97 -9.12
C MET A 69 -22.38 0.54 -9.08
N ASP A 70 -23.59 0.96 -8.72
CA ASP A 70 -24.02 2.35 -8.73
C ASP A 70 -23.07 3.25 -7.92
N GLN A 71 -22.65 4.36 -8.56
CA GLN A 71 -22.06 5.56 -7.94
C GLN A 71 -20.72 5.46 -7.20
N VAL A 72 -20.11 4.27 -7.06
CA VAL A 72 -18.75 4.11 -6.52
C VAL A 72 -17.78 3.93 -7.68
N GLU A 73 -16.64 4.62 -7.64
CA GLU A 73 -15.61 4.66 -8.70
C GLU A 73 -15.28 3.24 -9.24
N TRP A 74 -14.87 3.15 -10.51
CA TRP A 74 -14.45 1.91 -11.19
C TRP A 74 -13.13 1.32 -10.63
N THR A 75 -12.89 1.44 -9.34
CA THR A 75 -11.62 1.10 -8.69
C THR A 75 -11.51 -0.39 -8.44
N TYR A 76 -10.32 -0.94 -8.69
CA TYR A 76 -10.00 -2.31 -8.32
C TYR A 76 -9.69 -2.42 -6.83
N GLU A 77 -10.22 -3.47 -6.21
CA GLU A 77 -9.75 -3.98 -4.92
C GLU A 77 -8.43 -4.74 -5.14
N TYR A 78 -7.70 -5.04 -4.05
CA TYR A 78 -6.41 -5.69 -4.16
C TYR A 78 -6.08 -6.64 -3.02
N PHE A 79 -5.42 -7.74 -3.39
CA PHE A 79 -4.73 -8.63 -2.45
C PHE A 79 -3.25 -8.29 -2.42
N VAL A 80 -2.68 -8.27 -1.22
CA VAL A 80 -1.25 -8.08 -0.98
C VAL A 80 -0.66 -9.37 -0.45
N LEU A 81 0.46 -9.81 -1.03
CA LEU A 81 1.20 -10.96 -0.52
C LEU A 81 1.73 -10.69 0.89
N ASN A 82 1.48 -11.61 1.81
CA ASN A 82 1.98 -11.57 3.18
C ASN A 82 2.71 -12.89 3.52
N PRO A 83 4.04 -12.89 3.78
CA PRO A 83 4.94 -11.73 3.81
C PRO A 83 5.26 -11.19 2.40
N PRO A 84 5.48 -9.87 2.25
CA PRO A 84 5.74 -9.26 0.95
C PRO A 84 7.20 -9.43 0.50
N VAL A 85 7.44 -9.52 -0.82
CA VAL A 85 8.79 -9.50 -1.39
C VAL A 85 9.23 -8.04 -1.66
N PRO A 86 10.38 -7.56 -1.16
CA PRO A 86 10.81 -6.18 -1.39
C PRO A 86 10.97 -5.82 -2.88
N VAL A 87 10.34 -4.74 -3.32
CA VAL A 87 10.47 -4.19 -4.69
C VAL A 87 11.07 -2.80 -4.66
N ASN A 88 11.54 -2.32 -5.81
CA ASN A 88 12.11 -0.98 -5.91
C ASN A 88 11.03 0.08 -5.66
N CYS A 89 11.35 1.06 -4.81
CA CYS A 89 10.47 2.18 -4.51
C CYS A 89 10.34 3.11 -5.72
N PRO A 90 9.12 3.61 -6.00
CA PRO A 90 8.89 4.57 -7.08
C PRO A 90 9.42 5.97 -6.74
N LEU A 91 9.60 6.26 -5.44
CA LEU A 91 10.19 7.49 -4.94
C LEU A 91 11.67 7.22 -4.63
N GLN A 92 12.55 7.87 -5.37
CA GLN A 92 14.00 7.77 -5.19
C GLN A 92 14.60 9.16 -4.96
N GLY A 93 15.70 9.21 -4.21
CA GLY A 93 16.35 10.46 -3.78
C GLY A 93 16.17 10.73 -2.29
N ARG A 94 16.46 11.97 -1.89
CA ARG A 94 16.42 12.44 -0.51
C ARG A 94 15.56 13.71 -0.43
N TYR A 95 14.63 13.74 0.51
CA TYR A 95 13.58 14.74 0.61
C TYR A 95 13.38 15.17 2.04
N LYS A 96 13.14 16.47 2.24
CA LYS A 96 12.56 16.99 3.47
C LYS A 96 11.04 16.84 3.40
N PHE A 97 10.40 16.52 4.52
CA PHE A 97 8.96 16.32 4.56
C PHE A 97 8.29 17.05 5.72
N ASN A 98 7.00 17.33 5.59
CA ASN A 98 6.19 17.90 6.65
C ASN A 98 4.89 17.09 6.76
N MET A 99 4.50 16.74 7.99
CA MET A 99 3.36 15.87 8.27
C MET A 99 2.16 16.69 8.75
N ILE A 100 1.09 16.63 7.98
CA ILE A 100 -0.20 17.28 8.28
C ILE A 100 -1.24 16.18 8.46
N GLY A 101 -2.15 16.34 9.43
CA GLY A 101 -3.19 15.36 9.73
C GLY A 101 -3.29 15.02 11.21
N GLN A 102 -3.95 13.91 11.50
CA GLN A 102 -4.17 13.41 12.86
C GLN A 102 -2.84 13.03 13.52
N SER A 103 -2.67 13.38 14.79
CA SER A 103 -1.44 13.07 15.54
C SER A 103 -1.15 11.56 15.57
N ALA A 104 -2.16 10.71 15.77
CA ALA A 104 -1.98 9.26 15.82
C ALA A 104 -1.35 8.64 14.57
N GLU A 105 -1.46 9.30 13.41
CA GLU A 105 -0.90 8.80 12.15
C GLU A 105 0.47 9.38 11.80
N LYS A 106 0.91 10.42 12.52
CA LYS A 106 2.22 11.03 12.30
C LYS A 106 3.32 10.05 12.72
N TYR A 107 4.42 10.09 12.00
CA TYR A 107 5.64 9.47 12.48
C TYR A 107 6.19 10.27 13.66
N TYR A 108 6.79 9.55 14.59
CA TYR A 108 7.49 10.12 15.73
C TYR A 108 8.93 9.65 15.72
N THR A 109 9.79 10.41 16.36
CA THR A 109 11.18 10.03 16.56
C THR A 109 11.22 8.75 17.39
N LYS A 110 11.86 7.69 16.87
CA LYS A 110 11.96 6.40 17.56
C LYS A 110 13.40 5.92 17.54
N ILE A 111 13.88 5.40 18.68
CA ILE A 111 15.19 4.76 18.75
C ILE A 111 15.05 3.34 18.16
N PRO A 112 15.66 3.03 17.00
CA PRO A 112 15.58 1.70 16.42
C PRO A 112 16.14 0.66 17.39
N GLY A 113 15.44 -0.46 17.57
CA GLY A 113 15.82 -1.51 18.51
C GLY A 113 15.48 -1.24 19.99
N GLY A 114 14.80 -0.12 20.29
CA GLY A 114 14.29 0.18 21.63
C GLY A 114 15.37 0.73 22.57
N VAL A 115 15.47 0.17 23.78
CA VAL A 115 16.37 0.69 24.82
C VAL A 115 17.83 0.39 24.45
N THR A 116 18.66 1.43 24.33
CA THR A 116 20.09 1.27 24.06
C THR A 116 20.83 0.76 25.29
N ILE A 117 21.87 -0.07 25.07
CA ILE A 117 22.72 -0.64 26.15
C ILE A 117 23.43 0.46 26.95
N ARG A 118 23.67 1.61 26.32
CA ARG A 118 24.26 2.81 26.93
C ARG A 118 23.45 4.05 26.53
N PRO A 119 23.39 5.09 27.36
CA PRO A 119 22.77 6.37 26.99
C PRO A 119 23.45 6.95 25.75
N ARG A 120 22.67 7.45 24.79
CA ARG A 120 23.21 8.18 23.64
C ARG A 120 23.86 9.48 24.12
N VAL A 121 24.97 9.86 23.50
CA VAL A 121 25.66 11.11 23.86
C VAL A 121 24.76 12.29 23.53
N GLN A 122 24.30 13.07 24.52
CA GLN A 122 23.41 14.20 24.25
C GLN A 122 24.13 15.26 23.40
N VAL A 123 23.75 15.35 22.13
CA VAL A 123 24.25 16.35 21.20
C VAL A 123 23.21 17.45 21.06
N ARG A 124 23.59 18.67 21.42
CA ARG A 124 22.78 19.85 21.19
C ARG A 124 22.69 20.15 19.70
N CYS A 125 21.47 20.06 19.15
CA CYS A 125 21.13 20.21 17.73
C CYS A 125 20.03 21.25 17.46
N ASP A 126 19.80 22.18 18.39
CA ASP A 126 18.66 23.11 18.48
C ASP A 126 18.27 23.86 17.18
N SER A 127 19.17 24.02 16.22
CA SER A 127 18.92 24.72 14.95
C SER A 127 19.27 23.92 13.68
N LEU A 128 19.66 22.65 13.82
CA LEU A 128 20.11 21.80 12.71
C LEU A 128 19.25 20.53 12.55
N ASN A 129 18.09 20.52 13.19
CA ASN A 129 17.15 19.43 13.13
C ASN A 129 16.27 19.55 11.87
N GLU A 130 16.28 18.51 11.05
CA GLU A 130 15.54 18.46 9.80
C GLU A 130 14.88 17.09 9.63
N SER A 131 13.68 17.07 9.06
CA SER A 131 13.05 15.82 8.63
C SER A 131 13.72 15.29 7.36
N ASP A 132 13.88 13.98 7.28
CA ASP A 132 14.63 13.33 6.21
C ASP A 132 13.96 12.04 5.75
N LEU A 133 13.54 12.01 4.48
CA LEU A 133 13.04 10.83 3.80
C LEU A 133 13.97 10.50 2.65
N TYR A 134 14.52 9.31 2.62
CA TYR A 134 15.42 8.93 1.53
C TYR A 134 15.31 7.47 1.09
N ALA A 135 15.56 7.27 -0.21
CA ALA A 135 15.81 5.99 -0.85
C ALA A 135 16.98 6.16 -1.83
N CYS A 136 18.14 5.64 -1.46
CA CYS A 136 19.38 5.78 -2.21
C CYS A 136 19.53 4.69 -3.28
N THR A 137 20.28 4.99 -4.33
CA THR A 137 20.64 4.02 -5.38
C THR A 137 21.45 2.87 -4.77
N GLY A 138 21.00 1.63 -4.94
CA GLY A 138 21.57 0.42 -4.32
C GLY A 138 20.75 -0.12 -3.14
N GLU A 139 20.08 0.76 -2.38
CA GLU A 139 19.16 0.42 -1.29
C GLU A 139 17.74 0.92 -1.59
N ASN A 140 17.37 0.93 -2.86
CA ASN A 140 16.14 1.55 -3.36
C ASN A 140 14.87 0.73 -3.10
N LYS A 141 14.93 -0.33 -2.28
CA LYS A 141 13.77 -1.15 -1.87
C LYS A 141 13.14 -0.69 -0.57
N GLN A 142 13.81 0.22 0.14
CA GLN A 142 13.39 0.75 1.42
C GLN A 142 13.35 2.28 1.37
N LEU A 143 12.30 2.84 1.94
CA LEU A 143 12.17 4.25 2.27
C LEU A 143 12.55 4.42 3.73
N ARG A 144 13.65 5.12 3.97
CA ARG A 144 14.13 5.43 5.31
C ARG A 144 13.63 6.81 5.69
N LEU A 145 12.97 6.89 6.84
CA LEU A 145 12.32 8.09 7.32
C LEU A 145 12.82 8.42 8.73
N ASP A 146 13.30 9.65 8.86
CA ASP A 146 13.68 10.27 10.12
C ASP A 146 12.88 11.56 10.28
N VAL A 147 12.18 11.68 11.39
CA VAL A 147 11.33 12.85 11.67
C VAL A 147 12.16 14.02 12.13
N ASP A 148 13.24 13.75 12.87
CA ASP A 148 14.02 14.76 13.58
C ASP A 148 15.50 14.41 13.53
N ARG A 149 16.07 14.50 12.31
CA ARG A 149 17.47 14.18 12.06
C ARG A 149 18.36 15.37 12.42
N CYS A 150 19.35 15.16 13.27
CA CYS A 150 20.37 16.17 13.52
C CYS A 150 21.40 16.21 12.38
N MET A 151 21.52 17.36 11.70
CA MET A 151 22.48 17.59 10.61
C MET A 151 23.87 18.03 11.08
N LYS A 152 24.14 17.95 12.39
CA LYS A 152 25.44 18.32 12.94
C LYS A 152 26.52 17.32 12.54
N LEU A 153 27.67 17.85 12.16
CA LEU A 153 28.83 17.07 11.76
C LEU A 153 29.87 17.02 12.89
N ASP A 154 30.70 15.98 12.87
CA ASP A 154 31.88 15.89 13.72
C ASP A 154 32.99 16.85 13.23
N HIS A 155 34.11 16.90 13.97
CA HIS A 155 35.27 17.71 13.59
C HIS A 155 35.85 17.35 12.21
N ASN A 156 35.60 16.13 11.74
CA ASN A 156 36.05 15.62 10.45
C ASN A 156 35.01 15.82 9.33
N GLY A 157 33.91 16.54 9.60
CA GLY A 157 32.84 16.79 8.63
C GLY A 157 31.95 15.58 8.33
N ARG A 158 31.96 14.54 9.17
CA ARG A 158 31.13 13.33 9.03
C ARG A 158 29.87 13.43 9.90
N PRO A 159 28.76 12.79 9.50
CA PRO A 159 27.59 12.70 10.37
C PRO A 159 27.94 11.92 11.65
N LEU A 160 27.28 12.29 12.74
CA LEU A 160 27.44 11.62 14.02
C LEU A 160 26.88 10.20 13.93
N SER A 161 27.75 9.19 13.94
CA SER A 161 27.40 7.79 13.69
C SER A 161 26.27 7.25 14.58
N GLU A 162 26.15 7.70 15.83
CA GLU A 162 25.09 7.25 16.76
C GLU A 162 23.68 7.79 16.38
N TYR A 163 23.64 8.86 15.59
CA TYR A 163 22.45 9.56 15.14
C TYR A 163 22.17 9.39 13.65
N ASP A 164 23.05 8.71 12.90
CA ASP A 164 22.90 8.44 11.47
C ASP A 164 22.18 7.10 11.22
N VAL A 165 21.12 6.85 11.98
CA VAL A 165 20.28 5.66 11.84
C VAL A 165 18.86 6.12 11.63
N ALA A 166 18.22 5.63 10.57
CA ALA A 166 16.85 5.98 10.28
C ALA A 166 15.90 5.39 11.32
N ASP A 167 14.98 6.23 11.79
CA ASP A 167 13.97 5.85 12.77
C ASP A 167 13.01 4.81 12.22
N ASN A 168 12.38 5.10 11.08
CA ASN A 168 11.39 4.24 10.45
C ASN A 168 11.91 3.72 9.11
N ILE A 169 11.77 2.41 8.88
CA ILE A 169 12.22 1.75 7.64
C ILE A 169 10.99 1.12 6.98
N LEU A 170 10.51 1.76 5.93
CA LEU A 170 9.35 1.30 5.17
C LEU A 170 9.83 0.52 3.96
N THR A 171 9.53 -0.76 3.88
CA THR A 171 9.87 -1.59 2.72
C THR A 171 8.83 -1.41 1.63
N CYS A 172 9.23 -1.09 0.40
CA CYS A 172 8.29 -0.97 -0.71
C CYS A 172 7.81 -2.35 -1.18
N VAL A 173 6.49 -2.52 -1.24
CA VAL A 173 5.82 -3.79 -1.57
C VAL A 173 5.34 -3.81 -3.01
N GLY A 174 4.82 -2.68 -3.48
CA GLY A 174 4.31 -2.55 -4.83
C GLY A 174 3.72 -1.17 -5.04
N TYR A 175 3.65 -0.78 -6.31
CA TYR A 175 3.03 0.45 -6.74
C TYR A 175 2.33 0.23 -8.08
N TRP A 176 1.30 1.02 -8.35
CA TRP A 176 0.60 1.03 -9.64
C TRP A 176 -0.04 2.40 -9.88
N MET A 177 -0.52 2.61 -11.10
CA MET A 177 -1.29 3.79 -11.47
C MET A 177 -2.67 3.37 -11.96
N GLU A 178 -3.68 4.13 -11.59
CA GLU A 178 -5.08 3.89 -11.93
C GLU A 178 -5.82 5.23 -12.01
N ASP A 179 -6.45 5.51 -13.15
CA ASP A 179 -7.29 6.69 -13.39
C ASP A 179 -6.74 8.02 -12.85
N ALA A 180 -5.43 8.25 -13.09
CA ALA A 180 -4.63 9.40 -12.66
C ALA A 180 -4.18 9.46 -11.18
N LYS A 181 -4.52 8.46 -10.36
CA LYS A 181 -4.00 8.27 -9.01
C LYS A 181 -2.81 7.28 -9.05
N SER A 182 -1.73 7.60 -8.33
CA SER A 182 -0.60 6.67 -8.16
C SER A 182 -0.62 6.11 -6.74
N TYR A 183 -0.59 4.79 -6.64
CA TYR A 183 -0.68 4.05 -5.40
C TYR A 183 0.67 3.42 -5.07
N LEU A 184 1.04 3.44 -3.79
CA LEU A 184 2.21 2.79 -3.24
C LEU A 184 1.82 2.08 -1.95
N ILE A 185 2.19 0.81 -1.84
CA ILE A 185 2.06 0.04 -0.61
C ILE A 185 3.46 -0.14 -0.01
N THR A 186 3.58 0.18 1.27
CA THR A 186 4.78 -0.07 2.06
C THR A 186 4.49 -1.02 3.20
N TYR A 187 5.49 -1.77 3.61
CA TYR A 187 5.46 -2.69 4.73
C TYR A 187 6.46 -2.25 5.80
N ASP A 188 5.99 -2.12 7.04
CA ASP A 188 6.79 -1.81 8.21
C ASP A 188 6.45 -2.86 9.29
N PRO A 189 7.39 -3.77 9.63
CA PRO A 189 7.15 -4.81 10.62
C PRO A 189 6.99 -4.24 12.04
N ASP A 190 7.50 -3.04 12.28
CA ASP A 190 7.49 -2.39 13.59
C ASP A 190 6.33 -1.38 13.72
N ASP A 191 5.39 -1.35 12.77
CA ASP A 191 4.25 -0.43 12.79
C ASP A 191 3.16 -0.89 13.78
N PRO A 192 2.93 -0.17 14.89
CA PRO A 192 2.04 -0.63 15.95
C PRO A 192 0.54 -0.43 15.64
N VAL A 193 0.18 0.27 14.55
CA VAL A 193 -1.19 0.82 14.40
C VAL A 193 -2.09 0.01 13.48
N VAL A 194 -1.62 -0.53 12.34
CA VAL A 194 -2.52 -1.14 11.33
C VAL A 194 -1.81 -2.24 10.50
N GLY A 195 -1.66 -3.44 11.06
CA GLY A 195 -1.39 -4.65 10.26
C GLY A 195 -0.13 -4.64 9.38
N ASN A 196 0.93 -3.93 9.79
CA ASN A 196 2.23 -3.81 9.13
C ASN A 196 2.23 -3.21 7.70
N PHE A 197 1.08 -2.98 7.08
CA PHE A 197 0.97 -2.43 5.72
C PHE A 197 0.40 -1.00 5.74
N ARG A 198 1.02 -0.10 4.98
CA ARG A 198 0.52 1.25 4.75
C ARG A 198 0.29 1.51 3.27
N CYS A 199 -0.87 2.05 2.96
CA CYS A 199 -1.25 2.43 1.61
C CYS A 199 -1.14 3.95 1.43
N TRP A 200 -0.48 4.35 0.35
CA TRP A 200 -0.17 5.72 0.04
C TRP A 200 -0.71 6.06 -1.34
N ILE A 201 -1.40 7.19 -1.44
CA ILE A 201 -1.64 7.86 -2.71
C ILE A 201 -0.59 8.95 -2.83
N TYR A 202 0.24 8.87 -3.86
CA TYR A 202 1.29 9.85 -4.10
C TYR A 202 1.09 10.57 -5.43
N ARG A 203 1.47 11.84 -5.46
CA ARG A 203 1.45 12.65 -6.68
C ARG A 203 2.68 13.53 -6.72
N ARG A 204 3.36 13.52 -7.86
CA ARG A 204 4.40 14.49 -8.17
C ARG A 204 3.74 15.84 -8.52
N THR A 205 3.99 16.87 -7.72
CA THR A 205 3.45 18.23 -7.94
C THR A 205 4.44 19.15 -8.64
N GLY A 206 5.74 18.84 -8.59
CA GLY A 206 6.80 19.57 -9.29
C GLY A 206 8.01 18.67 -9.58
N LEU A 207 9.11 19.21 -10.09
CA LEU A 207 10.28 18.38 -10.43
C LEU A 207 10.86 17.64 -9.22
N ARG A 208 10.85 18.26 -8.03
CA ARG A 208 11.45 17.71 -6.80
C ARG A 208 10.47 17.67 -5.64
N THR A 209 9.18 17.78 -5.93
CA THR A 209 8.13 17.90 -4.90
C THR A 209 7.09 16.83 -5.12
N TYR A 210 6.82 16.08 -4.05
CA TYR A 210 5.83 15.04 -3.99
C TYR A 210 4.86 15.35 -2.86
N ARG A 211 3.59 15.00 -3.07
CA ARG A 211 2.57 14.92 -2.02
C ARG A 211 2.22 13.47 -1.83
N LEU A 212 2.25 13.00 -0.59
CA LEU A 212 1.82 11.68 -0.20
C LEU A 212 0.66 11.85 0.78
N SER A 213 -0.41 11.11 0.55
CA SER A 213 -1.52 10.96 1.49
C SER A 213 -1.66 9.51 1.88
N ARG A 214 -1.97 9.24 3.14
CA ARG A 214 -2.47 7.91 3.49
C ARG A 214 -3.82 7.70 2.82
N SER A 215 -4.03 6.49 2.33
CA SER A 215 -5.34 5.97 1.96
C SER A 215 -5.70 4.86 2.91
N MET A 216 -6.99 4.70 3.20
CA MET A 216 -7.46 3.44 3.73
C MET A 216 -7.27 2.38 2.65
N ALA A 217 -6.78 1.21 3.06
CA ALA A 217 -6.90 0.02 2.23
C ALA A 217 -8.36 -0.42 2.33
N SER A 218 -9.16 -0.09 1.33
CA SER A 218 -10.50 -0.67 1.15
C SER A 218 -10.36 -2.00 0.44
#